data_AF-A0A2U0S7D2-F1
#
_entry.id   AF-A0A2U0S7D2-F1
#
_cell.length_a   1.000
_cell.length_b   1.000
_cell.length_c   1.000
_cell.angle_alpha   90.00
_cell.angle_beta   90.00
_cell.angle_gamma   90.00
#
_symmetry.space_group_name_H-M   'P 1'
#
loop_
_entity.id
_entity.type
_entity.pdbx_description
1 polymer ?
#
loop_
_entity_poly.entity_id
_entity_poly.type
_entity_poly.pdbx_seq_one_letter_code
_entity_poly.pdbx_strand_id
1 'polypeptide(L)' 'MEVKINNTVLKLVQGDITEQTTDAIVNAANAALQMGGGVAGAIRKKGGPTIH' A
#
# COMPACT_ATOMS: atom_id res chain seq x y z
N MET A 1 0.79 -16.98 2.24
CA MET A 1 0.39 -17.85 1.10
C MET A 1 0.98 -17.27 -0.16
N GLU A 2 1.51 -18.07 -1.09
CA GLU A 2 2.11 -17.57 -2.34
C GLU A 2 1.77 -18.53 -3.49
N VAL A 3 1.37 -18.00 -4.64
CA VAL A 3 1.07 -18.76 -5.86
C VAL A 3 1.66 -18.08 -7.08
N LYS A 4 2.15 -18.86 -8.05
CA LYS A 4 2.61 -18.36 -9.35
C LYS A 4 1.51 -18.55 -10.41
N ILE A 5 1.17 -17.48 -11.12
CA ILE A 5 0.19 -17.44 -12.20
C ILE A 5 0.90 -16.93 -13.45
N ASN A 6 1.18 -17.80 -14.42
CA ASN A 6 2.01 -17.48 -15.59
C ASN A 6 3.36 -16.85 -15.15
N ASN A 7 3.59 -15.58 -15.50
CA ASN A 7 4.80 -14.84 -15.15
C ASN A 7 4.61 -13.89 -13.93
N THR A 8 3.51 -14.05 -13.18
CA THR A 8 3.15 -13.20 -12.03
C THR A 8 3.15 -14.02 -10.74
N VAL A 9 3.61 -13.41 -9.64
CA VAL A 9 3.53 -13.98 -8.29
C VAL A 9 2.44 -13.25 -7.50
N LEU A 10 1.48 -14.00 -6.97
CA LEU A 10 0.45 -13.50 -6.05
C LEU A 10 0.76 -14.00 -4.64
N LYS A 11 0.90 -13.06 -3.70
CA LYS A 11 1.24 -13.35 -2.32
C LYS A 11 0.26 -12.70 -1.35
N LEU A 12 -0.20 -13.47 -0.37
CA LEU A 12 -0.88 -12.95 0.81
C LEU A 12 0.14 -12.83 1.95
N VAL A 13 0.27 -11.62 2.47
CA VAL A 13 1.17 -11.25 3.55
C VAL A 13 0.36 -10.56 4.63
N GLN A 14 0.57 -10.94 5.89
CA GLN A 14 0.11 -10.17 7.04
C GLN A 14 1.24 -9.21 7.44
N GLY A 15 0.97 -7.91 7.42
CA GLY A 15 1.98 -6.90 7.74
C GLY A 15 1.51 -5.47 7.48
N ASP A 16 2.43 -4.52 7.62
CA ASP A 16 2.22 -3.12 7.30
C ASP A 16 2.62 -2.84 5.84
N ILE A 17 1.72 -2.24 5.06
CA ILE A 17 1.97 -1.92 3.65
C ILE A 17 3.09 -0.88 3.48
N THR A 18 3.29 -0.01 4.48
CA THR A 18 4.31 1.05 4.45
C THR A 18 5.74 0.54 4.65
N GLU A 19 5.89 -0.76 4.92
CA GLU A 19 7.18 -1.43 5.12
C GLU A 19 7.49 -2.46 4.02
N GLN A 20 6.63 -2.57 3.00
CA GLN A 20 6.86 -3.54 1.92
C GLN A 20 7.98 -3.09 0.99
N THR A 21 8.91 -4.00 0.71
CA THR A 21 10.00 -3.79 -0.26
C THR A 21 9.50 -4.11 -1.67
N THR A 22 8.84 -3.15 -2.30
CA THR A 22 8.31 -3.26 -3.65
C THR A 22 8.41 -1.92 -4.38
N ASP A 23 8.35 -1.93 -5.71
CA ASP A 23 8.49 -0.73 -6.53
C ASP A 23 7.32 0.25 -6.34
N ALA A 24 6.13 -0.27 -6.03
CA ALA A 24 4.94 0.53 -5.81
C ALA A 24 3.98 -0.11 -4.81
N ILE A 25 3.31 0.73 -4.02
CA ILE A 25 2.19 0.33 -3.16
C ILE A 25 0.92 1.04 -3.58
N VAL A 26 -0.24 0.43 -3.30
CA VAL A 26 -1.54 0.98 -3.66
C VAL A 26 -2.25 1.48 -2.41
N ASN A 27 -2.70 2.74 -2.44
CA ASN A 27 -3.56 3.30 -1.40
C ASN A 27 -5.03 2.91 -1.65
N ALA A 28 -5.73 2.47 -0.60
CA ALA A 28 -7.18 2.33 -0.61
C ALA A 28 -7.83 3.73 -0.44
N ALA A 29 -7.87 4.48 -1.54
CA ALA A 29 -8.39 5.85 -1.56
C ALA A 29 -9.93 5.90 -1.55
N ASN A 30 -10.47 7.00 -1.04
CA ASN A 30 -11.87 7.37 -1.26
C ASN A 30 -12.05 8.10 -2.60
N ALA A 31 -13.31 8.29 -3.03
CA ALA A 31 -13.65 8.93 -4.30
C ALA A 31 -13.16 10.40 -4.43
N ALA A 32 -12.96 11.09 -3.30
CA ALA A 32 -12.46 12.47 -3.29
C ALA A 32 -10.92 12.55 -3.29
N LEU A 33 -10.21 11.42 -3.29
CA LEU A 33 -8.75 11.33 -3.20
C LEU A 33 -8.16 12.03 -1.98
N GLN A 34 -8.94 12.22 -0.92
CA GLN A 34 -8.47 12.85 0.31
C GLN A 34 -7.81 11.82 1.23
N MET A 35 -6.59 12.10 1.68
CA MET A 35 -5.88 11.26 2.63
C MET A 35 -6.49 11.38 4.04
N GLY A 36 -7.28 10.38 4.41
CA GLY A 36 -7.88 10.24 5.74
C GLY A 36 -7.06 9.36 6.70
N GLY A 37 -7.75 8.49 7.45
CA GLY A 37 -7.14 7.50 8.34
C GLY A 37 -6.81 6.18 7.66
N GLY A 38 -6.67 5.10 8.45
CA GLY A 38 -6.41 3.75 7.94
C GLY A 38 -5.13 3.66 7.10
N VAL A 39 -5.20 2.93 5.97
CA VAL A 39 -4.06 2.75 5.05
C VAL A 39 -3.57 4.09 4.49
N ALA A 40 -4.48 4.98 4.07
CA ALA A 40 -4.12 6.31 3.55
C ALA A 40 -3.34 7.12 4.57
N GLY A 41 -3.81 7.14 5.83
CA GLY A 41 -3.13 7.82 6.93
C GLY A 41 -1.77 7.21 7.26
N ALA A 42 -1.65 5.88 7.24
CA ALA A 42 -0.38 5.18 7.45
C ALA A 42 0.65 5.57 6.37
N ILE A 43 0.24 5.53 5.10
CA ILE A 43 1.09 5.94 3.95
C ILE A 43 1.52 7.40 4.09
N ARG A 44 0.59 8.32 4.39
CA ARG A 44 0.91 9.74 4.59
C ARG A 44 1.92 9.94 5.73
N LYS A 45 1.70 9.27 6.86
CA LYS A 45 2.55 9.39 8.04
C LYS A 45 3.97 8.89 7.77
N LYS A 46 4.13 7.76 7.06
CA LYS A 46 5.45 7.19 6.75
C LYS A 46 6.16 7.93 5.60
N GLY A 47 5.42 8.31 4.56
CA GLY A 47 5.94 9.00 3.38
C GLY A 47 6.28 10.47 3.61
N GLY A 48 5.76 11.07 4.68
CA GLY A 48 6.13 12.42 5.11
C GLY A 48 5.36 13.52 4.39
N PRO A 49 5.77 14.80 4.59
CA PRO A 49 4.96 15.96 4.22
C PRO A 49 4.81 16.19 2.71
N THR A 50 5.61 15.54 1.87
CA THR A 50 5.49 15.56 0.41
C THR A 50 4.33 14.70 -0.11
N ILE A 51 3.77 13.86 0.77
CA ILE A 51 2.62 13.03 0.47
C ILE A 51 1.37 13.75 0.99
N HIS A 52 0.52 14.19 0.06
CA HIS A 52 -0.67 15.01 0.32
C HIS A 52 -1.95 14.18 0.39
#